data_AF-A0A7K3WDI2-F1
#
_entry.id   AF-A0A7K3WDI2-F1
#
_cell.length_a   1.000
_cell.length_b   1.000
_cell.length_c   1.000
_cell.angle_alpha   90.00
_cell.angle_beta   90.00
_cell.angle_gamma   90.00
#
_symmetry.space_group_name_H-M   'P 1'
#
loop_
_entity.id
_entity.type
_entity.pdbx_description
1 polymer ?
#
loop_
_entity_poly.entity_id
_entity_poly.type
_entity_poly.pdbx_seq_one_letter_code
_entity_poly.pdbx_strand_id
1 'polypeptide(L)'
;MTDPRALAGRRHAHAYLSALESGDEAAAEGLLAQLDDRADLVFLGAELTGLARRAARSLSPAERAQATGRQMRLQLLRDAGKGSTVGLRRWISASATETLGLLGRSIPDPADRLAELRRGASA
;
A
#
# COMPACT_ATOMS: atom_id res chain seq x y z
N MET A 1 12.50 19.56 3.37
CA MET A 1 11.80 19.23 4.63
C MET A 1 10.69 18.26 4.30
N THR A 2 10.81 16.99 4.69
CA THR A 2 9.77 15.98 4.44
C THR A 2 8.62 16.22 5.41
N ASP A 3 7.39 16.27 4.90
CA ASP A 3 6.18 16.36 5.72
C ASP A 3 6.13 15.20 6.74
N PRO A 4 6.04 15.48 8.05
CA PRO A 4 5.96 14.43 9.08
C PRO A 4 4.84 13.42 8.84
N ARG A 5 3.70 13.84 8.28
CA ARG A 5 2.58 12.94 7.96
C ARG A 5 2.89 12.04 6.78
N ALA A 6 3.65 12.54 5.80
CA ALA A 6 4.13 11.71 4.70
C ALA A 6 5.13 10.64 5.20
N LEU A 7 5.97 10.99 6.18
CA LEU A 7 6.87 10.03 6.81
C LEU A 7 6.10 8.96 7.60
N ALA A 8 5.14 9.37 8.44
CA ALA A 8 4.29 8.44 9.20
C ALA A 8 3.50 7.52 8.27
N GLY A 9 2.88 8.07 7.21
CA GLY A 9 2.14 7.30 6.21
C GLY A 9 3.02 6.26 5.51
N ARG A 10 4.28 6.59 5.21
CA ARG A 10 5.24 5.60 4.70
C ARG A 10 5.43 4.48 5.71
N ARG A 11 5.76 4.79 6.97
CA ARG A 11 5.99 3.76 8.00
C ARG A 11 4.79 2.85 8.17
N HIS A 12 3.59 3.43 8.24
CA HIS A 12 2.34 2.66 8.34
C HIS A 12 2.10 1.78 7.12
N ALA A 13 2.33 2.27 5.89
CA ALA A 13 2.15 1.48 4.68
C ALA A 13 3.10 0.27 4.65
N HIS A 14 4.38 0.49 4.98
CA HIS A 14 5.37 -0.57 5.02
C HIS A 14 5.12 -1.58 6.15
N ALA A 15 4.70 -1.13 7.34
CA ALA A 15 4.29 -2.01 8.43
C ALA A 15 3.04 -2.84 8.07
N TYR A 16 2.03 -2.20 7.47
CA TYR A 16 0.80 -2.86 7.03
C TYR A 16 1.08 -3.95 5.97
N LEU A 17 1.89 -3.64 4.96
CA LEU A 17 2.30 -4.63 3.96
C LEU A 17 3.16 -5.75 4.56
N SER A 18 4.03 -5.45 5.53
CA SER A 18 4.84 -6.47 6.21
C SER A 18 3.98 -7.47 6.99
N ALA A 19 2.92 -6.98 7.65
CA ALA A 19 1.97 -7.82 8.36
C ALA A 19 1.23 -8.75 7.39
N LEU A 20 0.68 -8.20 6.30
CA LEU A 20 0.00 -8.97 5.26
C LEU A 20 0.91 -10.01 4.59
N GLU A 21 2.14 -9.63 4.23
CA GLU A 21 3.12 -10.55 3.61
C GLU A 21 3.52 -11.68 4.58
N SER A 22 3.52 -11.42 5.88
CA SER A 22 3.80 -12.43 6.91
C SER A 22 2.58 -13.29 7.27
N GLY A 23 1.40 -13.02 6.70
CA GLY A 23 0.14 -13.67 7.05
C GLY A 23 -0.46 -13.24 8.39
N ASP A 24 0.04 -12.16 8.99
CA ASP A 24 -0.46 -11.60 10.26
C ASP A 24 -1.61 -10.62 9.99
N GLU A 25 -2.78 -11.19 9.65
CA GLU A 25 -3.99 -10.42 9.36
C GLU A 25 -4.44 -9.58 10.56
N ALA A 26 -4.29 -10.12 11.78
CA ALA A 26 -4.68 -9.43 13.02
C ALA A 26 -3.85 -8.16 13.25
N ALA A 27 -2.52 -8.20 13.02
CA ALA A 27 -1.68 -7.00 13.10
C ALA A 27 -2.03 -5.99 12.01
N ALA A 28 -2.34 -6.45 10.79
CA ALA A 28 -2.71 -5.59 9.68
C ALA A 28 -4.03 -4.85 9.98
N GLU A 29 -5.05 -5.57 10.44
CA GLU A 29 -6.35 -5.01 10.86
C GLU A 29 -6.21 -4.07 12.05
N GLY A 30 -5.43 -4.48 13.07
CA GLY A 30 -5.15 -3.68 14.25
C GLY A 30 -4.50 -2.34 13.91
N LEU A 31 -3.58 -2.31 12.94
CA LEU A 31 -2.96 -1.08 12.45
C LEU A 31 -4.00 -0.16 11.81
N LEU A 32 -4.84 -0.67 10.89
CA LEU A 32 -5.86 0.16 10.24
C LEU A 32 -6.94 0.65 11.20
N ALA A 33 -7.29 -0.15 12.22
CA ALA A 33 -8.27 0.21 13.23
C ALA A 33 -7.82 1.42 14.07
N GLN A 34 -6.52 1.53 14.35
CA GLN A 34 -5.91 2.62 15.11
C GLN A 34 -5.83 3.94 14.33
N LEU A 35 -5.88 3.91 12.99
CA LEU A 35 -5.86 5.11 12.15
C LEU A 35 -7.28 5.66 11.97
N ASP A 36 -7.64 6.64 12.80
CA ASP A 36 -8.95 7.32 12.78
C ASP A 36 -8.92 8.69 12.06
N ASP A 37 -7.74 9.26 11.82
CA ASP A 37 -7.58 10.45 10.96
C ASP A 37 -7.60 10.05 9.46
N ARG A 38 -8.46 10.73 8.68
CA ARG A 38 -8.52 10.60 7.21
C ARG A 38 -7.19 10.95 6.55
N ALA A 39 -6.45 11.92 7.08
CA ALA A 39 -5.18 12.33 6.53
C ALA A 39 -4.15 11.20 6.61
N ASP A 40 -4.07 10.51 7.75
CA ASP A 40 -3.13 9.40 7.94
C ASP A 40 -3.42 8.25 6.96
N LEU A 41 -4.70 7.93 6.76
CA LEU A 41 -5.15 6.95 5.77
C LEU A 41 -4.78 7.39 4.33
N VAL A 42 -4.90 8.68 4.01
CA VAL A 42 -4.51 9.22 2.69
C VAL A 42 -3.00 9.13 2.47
N PHE A 43 -2.17 9.47 3.46
CA PHE A 43 -0.71 9.37 3.35
C PHE A 43 -0.23 7.92 3.27
N LEU A 44 -0.84 7.01 4.03
CA LEU A 44 -0.61 5.56 3.91
C LEU A 44 -0.91 5.09 2.47
N GLY A 45 -2.11 5.39 1.97
CA GLY A 45 -2.51 4.99 0.62
C GLY A 45 -1.68 5.65 -0.50
N ALA A 46 -1.15 6.86 -0.25
CA ALA A 46 -0.21 7.51 -1.16
C ALA A 46 1.11 6.73 -1.27
N GLU A 47 1.66 6.22 -0.16
CA GLU A 47 2.84 5.35 -0.21
C GLU A 47 2.54 4.03 -0.92
N LEU A 48 1.39 3.39 -0.69
CA LEU A 48 0.98 2.18 -1.44
C LEU A 48 0.95 2.44 -2.95
N THR A 49 0.35 3.57 -3.35
CA THR A 49 0.33 4.00 -4.76
C THR A 49 1.75 4.19 -5.30
N GLY A 50 2.65 4.75 -4.49
CA GLY A 50 4.06 4.91 -4.83
C GLY A 50 4.76 3.57 -5.04
N LEU A 51 4.62 2.63 -4.09
CA LEU A 51 5.19 1.29 -4.17
C LEU A 51 4.69 0.52 -5.40
N ALA A 52 3.37 0.52 -5.63
CA ALA A 52 2.76 -0.12 -6.80
C ALA A 52 3.36 0.43 -8.12
N ARG A 53 3.51 1.76 -8.24
CA ARG A 53 4.15 2.36 -9.43
C ARG A 53 5.61 1.99 -9.57
N ARG A 54 6.37 1.90 -8.47
CA ARG A 54 7.78 1.49 -8.50
C ARG A 54 7.92 0.03 -8.96
N ALA A 55 7.13 -0.87 -8.39
CA ALA A 55 7.10 -2.29 -8.76
C ALA A 55 6.67 -2.50 -10.21
N ALA A 56 5.69 -1.72 -10.70
CA ALA A 56 5.21 -1.83 -12.08
C ALA A 56 6.27 -1.48 -13.16
N ARG A 57 7.37 -0.81 -12.79
CA ARG A 57 8.44 -0.45 -13.75
C ARG A 57 9.26 -1.65 -14.21
N SER A 58 9.34 -2.72 -13.42
CA SER A 58 10.03 -3.95 -13.82
C SER A 58 9.16 -4.90 -14.65
N LEU A 59 7.88 -4.57 -14.85
CA LEU A 59 6.93 -5.40 -15.58
C LEU A 59 7.03 -5.21 -17.09
N SER A 60 6.60 -6.23 -17.84
CA SER A 60 6.41 -6.15 -19.29
C SER A 60 5.36 -5.09 -19.66
N PRO A 61 5.34 -4.59 -20.92
CA PRO A 61 4.37 -3.60 -21.34
C PRO A 61 2.91 -4.03 -21.13
N ALA A 62 2.59 -5.30 -21.39
CA ALA A 62 1.23 -5.84 -21.22
C ALA A 62 0.81 -5.87 -19.74
N GLU A 63 1.68 -6.37 -18.86
CA GLU A 63 1.42 -6.40 -17.41
C GLU A 63 1.30 -4.98 -16.84
N ARG A 64 2.13 -4.05 -17.31
CA ARG A 64 2.07 -2.64 -16.90
C ARG A 64 0.75 -1.99 -17.33
N ALA A 65 0.26 -2.27 -18.53
CA ALA A 65 -1.04 -1.78 -18.99
C ALA A 65 -2.18 -2.32 -18.10
N GLN A 66 -2.14 -3.60 -17.75
CA GLN A 66 -3.10 -4.20 -16.83
C GLN A 66 -3.02 -3.57 -15.43
N ALA A 67 -1.81 -3.36 -14.90
CA ALA A 67 -1.60 -2.69 -13.61
C ALA A 67 -2.17 -1.27 -13.60
N THR A 68 -1.94 -0.48 -14.67
CA THR A 68 -2.56 0.84 -14.84
C THR A 68 -4.08 0.76 -14.79
N GLY A 69 -4.69 -0.19 -15.50
CA GLY A 69 -6.14 -0.39 -15.47
C GLY A 69 -6.68 -0.74 -14.08
N ARG A 70 -5.97 -1.58 -13.31
CA ARG A 70 -6.34 -1.87 -11.90
C ARG A 70 -6.17 -0.65 -10.99
N GLN A 71 -5.11 0.13 -11.17
CA GLN A 71 -4.90 1.38 -10.43
C GLN A 71 -6.01 2.41 -10.70
N MET A 72 -6.51 2.53 -11.93
CA MET A 72 -7.67 3.40 -12.22
C MET A 72 -8.93 2.95 -11.47
N ARG A 73 -9.20 1.64 -11.36
CA ARG A 73 -10.32 1.12 -10.55
C ARG A 73 -10.15 1.42 -9.07
N LEU A 74 -8.93 1.33 -8.54
CA LEU A 74 -8.62 1.68 -7.16
C LEU A 74 -8.81 3.19 -6.91
N GLN A 75 -8.49 4.06 -7.87
CA GLN A 75 -8.75 5.50 -7.77
C GLN A 75 -10.24 5.80 -7.68
N LEU A 76 -11.08 5.14 -8.48
CA LEU A 76 -12.54 5.28 -8.39
C LEU A 76 -13.07 4.83 -7.02
N LEU A 77 -12.54 3.72 -6.49
CA LEU A 77 -12.88 3.26 -5.14
C LEU A 77 -12.49 4.28 -4.06
N ARG A 78 -11.30 4.87 -4.16
CA ARG A 78 -10.85 5.95 -3.27
C ARG A 78 -11.82 7.13 -3.35
N ASP A 79 -12.14 7.58 -4.55
CA ASP A 79 -12.90 8.81 -4.74
C ASP A 79 -14.36 8.66 -4.26
N ALA A 80 -14.93 7.45 -4.37
CA ALA A 80 -16.22 7.13 -3.79
C ALA A 80 -16.19 7.09 -2.24
N GLY A 81 -15.06 6.65 -1.65
CA GLY A 81 -14.90 6.48 -0.21
C GLY A 81 -14.20 7.62 0.53
N LYS A 82 -13.65 8.62 -0.17
CA LYS A 82 -12.71 9.60 0.41
C LYS A 82 -13.27 10.43 1.56
N GLY A 83 -14.60 10.54 1.65
CA GLY A 83 -15.31 11.28 2.70
C GLY A 83 -15.33 10.58 4.06
N SER A 84 -15.04 9.28 4.13
CA SER A 84 -15.13 8.50 5.37
C SER A 84 -13.88 7.66 5.62
N THR A 85 -13.53 7.46 6.89
CA THR A 85 -12.44 6.58 7.31
C THR A 85 -12.70 5.13 6.91
N VAL A 86 -13.95 4.68 7.02
CA VAL A 86 -14.39 3.34 6.57
C VAL A 86 -14.14 3.16 5.07
N GLY A 87 -14.51 4.14 4.24
CA GLY A 87 -14.27 4.11 2.80
C GLY A 87 -12.78 4.08 2.45
N LEU A 88 -11.98 4.88 3.15
CA LEU A 88 -10.53 4.91 2.97
C LEU A 88 -9.86 3.61 3.42
N ARG A 89 -10.25 3.00 4.55
CA ARG A 89 -9.73 1.69 4.99
C ARG A 89 -10.00 0.60 3.95
N ARG A 90 -11.21 0.57 3.38
CA ARG A 90 -11.55 -0.36 2.28
C ARG A 90 -10.67 -0.14 1.05
N TRP A 91 -10.45 1.12 0.68
CA TRP A 91 -9.55 1.46 -0.43
C TRP A 91 -8.11 1.03 -0.16
N ILE A 92 -7.61 1.23 1.07
CA ILE A 92 -6.27 0.82 1.50
C ILE A 92 -6.10 -0.69 1.41
N SER A 93 -7.04 -1.47 1.95
CA SER A 93 -6.97 -2.94 1.89
C SER A 93 -6.90 -3.43 0.44
N ALA A 94 -7.76 -2.91 -0.45
CA ALA A 94 -7.72 -3.27 -1.86
C ALA A 94 -6.42 -2.84 -2.56
N SER A 95 -5.89 -1.66 -2.21
CA SER A 95 -4.63 -1.15 -2.76
C SER A 95 -3.42 -1.95 -2.28
N ALA A 96 -3.44 -2.43 -1.05
CA ALA A 96 -2.37 -3.27 -0.50
C ALA A 96 -2.32 -4.64 -1.18
N THR A 97 -3.47 -5.28 -1.44
CA THR A 97 -3.52 -6.52 -2.22
C THR A 97 -2.88 -6.35 -3.60
N GLU A 98 -3.22 -5.28 -4.31
CA GLU A 98 -2.58 -4.99 -5.61
C GLU A 98 -1.08 -4.72 -5.45
N THR A 99 -0.68 -3.96 -4.42
CA THR A 99 0.72 -3.61 -4.18
C THR A 99 1.57 -4.85 -3.91
N LEU A 100 1.12 -5.78 -3.06
CA LEU A 100 1.80 -7.06 -2.82
C LEU A 100 1.85 -7.90 -4.09
N GLY A 101 0.76 -7.94 -4.87
CA GLY A 101 0.76 -8.64 -6.16
C GLY A 101 1.78 -8.09 -7.15
N LEU A 102 1.99 -6.77 -7.19
CA LEU A 102 3.01 -6.15 -8.03
C LEU A 102 4.42 -6.37 -7.47
N LEU A 103 4.61 -6.27 -6.16
CA LEU A 103 5.87 -6.57 -5.50
C LEU A 103 6.28 -8.03 -5.71
N GLY A 104 5.36 -8.99 -5.63
CA GLY A 104 5.64 -10.41 -5.88
C GLY A 104 6.11 -10.71 -7.31
N ARG A 105 5.71 -9.89 -8.28
CA ARG A 105 6.21 -9.97 -9.67
C ARG A 105 7.57 -9.30 -9.84
N SER A 106 7.87 -8.28 -9.03
CA SER A 106 9.12 -7.52 -9.08
C SER A 106 10.23 -8.18 -8.26
N ILE A 107 9.87 -8.78 -7.13
CA ILE A 107 10.72 -9.40 -6.11
C ILE A 107 10.07 -10.75 -5.76
N PRO A 108 10.46 -11.85 -6.42
CA PRO A 108 9.77 -13.14 -6.29
C PRO A 108 9.92 -13.80 -4.92
N ASP A 109 11.03 -13.58 -4.22
CA ASP A 109 11.28 -14.16 -2.90
C ASP A 109 10.52 -13.39 -1.79
N PRO A 110 9.63 -14.04 -1.02
CA PRO A 110 8.96 -13.42 0.14
C PRO A 110 9.91 -12.84 1.18
N ALA A 111 11.08 -13.46 1.41
CA ALA A 111 12.05 -12.98 2.39
C ALA A 111 12.65 -11.63 1.95
N ASP A 112 12.97 -11.50 0.65
CA ASP A 112 13.47 -10.25 0.08
C ASP A 112 12.40 -9.15 0.10
N ARG A 113 11.14 -9.51 -0.19
CA ARG A 113 10.00 -8.57 -0.04
C ARG A 113 9.88 -8.06 1.38
N LEU A 114 9.89 -8.96 2.37
CA LEU A 114 9.83 -8.58 3.79
C LEU A 114 11.02 -7.71 4.19
N ALA A 115 12.22 -8.00 3.70
CA ALA A 115 13.40 -7.18 3.95
C ALA A 115 13.24 -5.77 3.36
N GLU A 116 12.70 -5.63 2.15
CA GLU A 116 12.40 -4.32 1.55
C GLU A 116 11.36 -3.53 2.34
N LEU A 117 10.25 -4.18 2.71
CA LEU A 117 9.17 -3.55 3.46
C LEU A 117 9.65 -3.10 4.85
N ARG A 118 10.43 -3.91 5.56
CA ARG A 118 11.00 -3.54 6.87
C ARG A 118 11.99 -2.38 6.77
N ARG A 119 12.79 -2.30 5.69
CA ARG A 119 13.67 -1.16 5.43
C ARG A 119 12.86 0.13 5.25
N GLY A 120 11.75 0.09 4.51
CA GLY A 120 10.90 1.25 4.31
C GLY A 120 10.11 1.68 5.55
N ALA A 121 9.80 0.76 6.46
CA ALA A 121 9.21 1.07 7.76
C ALA A 121 10.16 1.78 8.74
N SER A 122 11.47 1.60 8.56
CA SER A 122 12.51 2.15 9.43
C SER A 122 13.06 3.51 8.96
N ALA A 123 12.71 3.91 7.73
CA ALA A 123 13.10 5.18 7.12
C ALA A 123 12.33 6.39 7.68
#